data_AF-A0A7S4J2P4-F1
#
_entry.id   AF-A0A7S4J2P4-F1
#
_cell.length_a   1.000
_cell.length_b   1.000
_cell.length_c   1.000
_cell.angle_alpha   90.00
_cell.angle_beta   90.00
_cell.angle_gamma   90.00
#
_symmetry.space_group_name_H-M   'P 1'
#
loop_
_entity.id
_entity.type
_entity.pdbx_description
1 polymer ?
#
loop_
_entity_poly.entity_id
_entity_poly.type
_entity_poly.pdbx_seq_one_letter_code
_entity_poly.pdbx_strand_id
1 'polypeptide(L)'
;RLQQLNMGPEALYGRDEEIAKLYETFDQITSSSRTCRGSRMVLVSGYSGTGKSSLVHKVGLEFIERGARFISGKFDAMQQMQPLSAIIYALNEYCNLLAQDTAHIDHIRTAVASALGSEGKFLLYLIPNLRKILPDVVDDQPSADVSGMELQ
;
A
#
# COMPACT_ATOMS: atom_id res chain seq x y z
N ARG A 1 23.18 -20.34 5.09
CA ARG A 1 22.08 -20.81 6.00
C ARG A 1 20.71 -20.75 5.30
N LEU A 2 20.65 -20.90 3.96
CA LEU A 2 19.44 -20.69 3.15
C LEU A 2 18.70 -21.99 2.76
N GLN A 3 19.23 -23.17 3.09
CA GLN A 3 18.71 -24.46 2.60
C GLN A 3 17.76 -25.19 3.55
N GLN A 4 17.48 -24.67 4.75
CA GLN A 4 16.75 -25.42 5.78
C GLN A 4 15.23 -25.19 5.84
N LEU A 5 14.64 -24.36 4.96
CA LEU A 5 13.26 -23.88 5.13
C LEU A 5 12.22 -24.35 4.08
N ASN A 6 12.49 -25.41 3.31
CA ASN A 6 11.60 -25.79 2.19
C ASN A 6 11.05 -27.24 2.23
N MET A 7 10.74 -27.80 3.41
CA MET A 7 10.02 -29.08 3.54
C MET A 7 8.56 -28.88 3.96
N GLY A 8 7.78 -28.16 3.15
CA GLY A 8 6.32 -28.14 3.22
C GLY A 8 5.72 -28.26 1.82
N PRO A 9 4.45 -28.64 1.65
CA PRO A 9 3.79 -28.75 0.35
C PRO A 9 3.71 -27.42 -0.43
N GLU A 10 4.08 -26.30 0.20
CA GLU A 10 4.24 -24.96 -0.40
C GLU A 10 5.70 -24.57 -0.66
N ALA A 11 6.59 -25.55 -0.81
CA ALA A 11 7.97 -25.31 -1.21
C ALA A 11 7.97 -24.74 -2.64
N LEU A 12 8.43 -23.49 -2.78
CA LEU A 12 8.64 -22.82 -4.05
C LEU A 12 9.91 -23.40 -4.70
N TYR A 13 9.81 -24.61 -5.22
CA TYR A 13 10.92 -25.28 -5.90
C TYR A 13 11.32 -24.52 -7.17
N GLY A 14 12.62 -24.27 -7.35
CA GLY A 14 13.18 -23.64 -8.54
C GLY A 14 12.97 -22.13 -8.64
N ARG A 15 12.54 -21.47 -7.55
CA ARG A 15 12.39 -20.00 -7.48
C ARG A 15 13.50 -19.32 -6.66
N ASP A 16 14.61 -20.03 -6.43
CA ASP A 16 15.66 -19.60 -5.51
C ASP A 16 16.30 -18.27 -5.95
N GLU A 17 16.45 -18.06 -7.25
CA GLU A 17 16.99 -16.82 -7.81
C GLU A 17 16.04 -15.63 -7.60
N GLU A 18 14.73 -15.79 -7.85
CA GLU A 18 13.78 -14.71 -7.61
C GLU A 18 13.63 -14.40 -6.11
N ILE A 19 13.66 -15.42 -5.26
CA ILE A 19 13.67 -15.27 -3.80
C ILE A 19 14.92 -14.49 -3.38
N ALA A 20 16.10 -14.89 -3.84
CA ALA A 20 17.35 -14.21 -3.53
C ALA A 20 17.31 -12.73 -3.94
N LYS A 21 16.77 -12.43 -5.13
CA LYS A 21 16.65 -11.04 -5.61
C LYS A 21 15.67 -10.21 -4.78
N LEU A 22 14.56 -10.78 -4.33
CA LEU A 22 13.62 -10.11 -3.43
C LEU A 22 14.28 -9.78 -2.09
N TYR A 23 15.00 -10.74 -1.51
CA TYR A 23 15.73 -10.57 -0.26
C TYR A 23 16.85 -9.54 -0.37
N GLU A 24 17.67 -9.63 -1.42
CA GLU A 24 18.74 -8.66 -1.68
C GLU A 24 18.16 -7.25 -1.81
N THR A 25 17.06 -7.10 -2.57
CA THR A 25 16.37 -5.81 -2.73
C THR A 25 15.88 -5.28 -1.39
N PHE A 26 15.29 -6.12 -0.55
CA PHE A 26 14.79 -5.76 0.77
C PHE A 26 15.92 -5.33 1.71
N ASP A 27 17.00 -6.10 1.77
CA ASP A 27 18.19 -5.79 2.58
C ASP A 27 18.83 -4.47 2.13
N GLN A 28 18.85 -4.19 0.83
CA GLN A 28 19.35 -2.92 0.29
C GLN A 28 18.46 -1.71 0.64
N ILE A 29 17.17 -1.88 0.95
CA ILE A 29 16.26 -0.79 1.36
C ILE A 29 16.31 -0.58 2.87
N THR A 30 16.47 -1.66 3.63
CA THR A 30 16.47 -1.65 5.10
C THR A 30 17.83 -1.34 5.70
N SER A 31 18.92 -1.59 4.96
CA SER A 31 20.27 -1.21 5.40
C SER A 31 20.39 0.30 5.55
N SER A 32 20.91 0.75 6.70
CA SER A 32 21.06 2.15 7.10
C SER A 32 22.09 2.95 6.29
N SER A 33 22.56 2.40 5.16
CA SER A 33 23.51 3.07 4.28
C SER A 33 22.84 4.27 3.61
N ARG A 34 23.38 5.47 3.90
CA ARG A 34 22.86 6.77 3.46
C ARG A 34 22.76 6.91 1.94
N THR A 35 23.39 6.03 1.18
CA THR A 35 23.45 6.00 -0.29
C THR A 35 22.26 5.29 -0.94
N CYS A 36 21.43 4.56 -0.19
CA CYS A 36 20.34 3.73 -0.70
C CYS A 36 18.95 4.21 -0.25
N ARG A 37 18.69 5.53 -0.21
CA ARG A 37 17.37 6.09 0.16
C ARG A 37 16.44 6.23 -1.05
N GLY A 38 16.13 5.13 -1.72
CA GLY A 38 15.25 5.14 -2.90
C GLY A 38 14.22 4.03 -2.87
N SER A 39 13.06 4.29 -3.48
CA SER A 39 12.06 3.26 -3.77
C SER A 39 12.64 2.27 -4.79
N ARG A 40 12.48 0.97 -4.55
CA ARG A 40 12.84 -0.07 -5.52
C ARG A 40 11.60 -0.78 -6.04
N MET A 41 11.70 -1.26 -7.27
CA MET A 41 10.66 -2.04 -7.94
C MET A 41 11.24 -3.38 -8.37
N VAL A 42 10.52 -4.46 -8.08
CA VAL A 42 10.85 -5.82 -8.51
C VAL A 42 9.70 -6.36 -9.33
N LEU A 43 9.99 -6.87 -10.54
CA LEU A 43 9.02 -7.52 -11.41
C LEU A 43 9.22 -9.03 -11.35
N VAL A 44 8.19 -9.76 -10.93
CA VAL A 44 8.14 -11.22 -10.97
C VAL A 44 7.29 -11.64 -12.16
N SER A 45 7.91 -12.24 -13.17
CA SER A 45 7.25 -12.69 -14.41
C SER A 45 7.15 -14.22 -14.49
N GLY A 46 6.32 -14.72 -15.42
CA GLY A 46 6.11 -16.15 -15.65
C GLY A 46 4.66 -16.49 -16.01
N TYR A 47 4.45 -17.70 -16.53
CA TYR A 47 3.13 -18.18 -16.99
C TYR A 47 2.05 -18.12 -15.88
N SER A 48 0.79 -18.03 -16.28
CA SER A 48 -0.34 -18.09 -15.33
C SER A 48 -0.29 -19.39 -14.53
N GLY A 49 -0.68 -19.35 -13.25
CA GLY A 49 -0.67 -20.53 -12.38
C GLY A 49 0.71 -20.97 -11.85
N THR A 50 1.82 -20.34 -12.25
CA THR A 50 3.17 -20.72 -11.79
C THR A 50 3.54 -20.25 -10.36
N GLY A 51 2.55 -19.86 -9.55
CA GLY A 51 2.78 -19.49 -8.14
C GLY A 51 3.41 -18.11 -7.89
N LYS A 52 3.41 -17.19 -8.85
CA LYS A 52 3.99 -15.84 -8.68
C LYS A 52 3.42 -15.07 -7.49
N SER A 53 2.09 -15.04 -7.36
CA SER A 53 1.42 -14.38 -6.24
C SER A 53 1.72 -15.07 -4.91
N SER A 54 1.79 -16.41 -4.91
CA SER A 54 2.15 -17.20 -3.73
C SER A 54 3.59 -16.94 -3.28
N LEU A 55 4.52 -16.80 -4.22
CA LEU A 55 5.92 -16.40 -3.95
C LEU A 55 5.99 -15.06 -3.23
N VAL A 56 5.38 -14.02 -3.83
CA VAL A 56 5.41 -12.66 -3.26
C VAL A 56 4.71 -12.62 -1.91
N HIS A 57 3.59 -13.34 -1.75
CA HIS A 57 2.87 -13.41 -0.49
C HIS A 57 3.71 -14.08 0.61
N LYS A 58 4.30 -15.25 0.33
CA LYS A 58 5.14 -15.98 1.30
C LYS A 58 6.34 -15.14 1.76
N VAL A 59 7.09 -14.59 0.82
CA VAL A 59 8.24 -13.73 1.12
C VAL A 59 7.78 -12.45 1.83
N GLY A 60 6.63 -11.90 1.44
CA GLY A 60 6.01 -10.76 2.10
C GLY A 60 5.71 -11.01 3.57
N LEU A 61 5.16 -12.18 3.94
CA LEU A 61 4.95 -12.56 5.34
C LEU A 61 6.25 -12.57 6.14
N GLU A 62 7.33 -13.13 5.58
CA GLU A 62 8.66 -13.15 6.21
C GLU A 62 9.23 -11.73 6.39
N PHE A 63 8.89 -10.78 5.50
CA PHE A 63 9.27 -9.37 5.67
C PHE A 63 8.45 -8.66 6.76
N ILE A 64 7.18 -9.02 6.93
CA ILE A 64 6.35 -8.50 8.03
C ILE A 64 6.96 -8.89 9.38
N GLU A 65 7.45 -10.13 9.52
CA GLU A 65 8.16 -10.58 10.72
C GLU A 65 9.43 -9.76 11.02
N ARG A 66 10.01 -9.13 10.00
CA ARG A 66 11.16 -8.20 10.11
C ARG A 66 10.74 -6.75 10.33
N GLY A 67 9.47 -6.49 10.64
CA GLY A 67 8.93 -5.16 10.92
C GLY A 67 8.49 -4.37 9.68
N ALA A 68 8.43 -5.01 8.50
CA ALA A 68 7.85 -4.36 7.32
C ALA A 68 6.32 -4.32 7.40
N ARG A 69 5.70 -3.40 6.67
CA ARG A 69 4.26 -3.40 6.44
C ARG A 69 4.00 -3.90 5.02
N PHE A 70 3.06 -4.83 4.87
CA PHE A 70 2.70 -5.42 3.58
C PHE A 70 1.32 -4.93 3.14
N ILE A 71 1.23 -4.52 1.88
CA ILE A 71 -0.02 -4.14 1.22
C ILE A 71 -0.07 -4.76 -0.17
N SER A 72 -1.26 -5.11 -0.63
CA SER A 72 -1.45 -5.76 -1.92
C SER A 72 -2.61 -5.17 -2.68
N GLY A 73 -2.43 -5.01 -3.99
CA GLY A 73 -3.48 -4.59 -4.91
C GLY A 73 -3.55 -5.56 -6.08
N LYS A 74 -4.75 -6.06 -6.37
CA LYS A 74 -4.97 -6.92 -7.54
C LYS A 74 -5.43 -6.04 -8.71
N PHE A 75 -4.71 -6.12 -9.83
CA PHE A 75 -5.18 -5.56 -11.09
C PHE A 75 -6.11 -6.56 -11.75
N ASP A 76 -7.38 -6.18 -11.91
CA ASP A 76 -8.36 -6.98 -12.66
C ASP A 76 -8.48 -6.41 -14.08
N ALA A 77 -7.84 -7.09 -15.03
CA ALA A 77 -7.85 -6.69 -16.44
C ALA A 77 -9.25 -6.76 -17.08
N MET A 78 -10.20 -7.47 -16.46
CA MET A 78 -11.59 -7.55 -16.94
C MET A 78 -12.44 -6.39 -16.40
N GLN A 79 -12.08 -5.81 -15.26
CA GLN A 79 -12.76 -4.65 -14.67
C GLN A 79 -12.11 -3.32 -15.09
N GLN A 80 -12.07 -3.06 -16.41
CA GLN A 80 -11.37 -1.92 -17.06
C GLN A 80 -11.86 -0.50 -16.68
N MET A 81 -12.60 -0.30 -15.59
CA MET A 81 -13.27 0.98 -15.36
C MET A 81 -12.45 2.04 -14.64
N GLN A 82 -11.32 1.71 -14.00
CA GLN A 82 -10.55 2.73 -13.25
C GLN A 82 -9.03 2.55 -13.35
N PRO A 83 -8.31 3.53 -13.93
CA PRO A 83 -6.85 3.58 -13.88
C PRO A 83 -6.35 3.49 -12.44
N LEU A 84 -5.24 2.78 -12.22
CA LEU A 84 -4.58 2.66 -10.92
C LEU A 84 -5.45 2.01 -9.81
N SER A 85 -6.55 1.31 -10.16
CA SER A 85 -7.45 0.66 -9.20
C SER A 85 -6.73 -0.21 -8.18
N ALA A 86 -5.76 -1.02 -8.63
CA ALA A 86 -4.94 -1.86 -7.76
C ALA A 86 -4.14 -1.04 -6.74
N ILE A 87 -3.58 0.10 -7.15
CA ILE A 87 -2.80 0.98 -6.28
C ILE A 87 -3.72 1.68 -5.29
N ILE A 88 -4.85 2.19 -5.75
CA ILE A 88 -5.86 2.84 -4.89
C ILE A 88 -6.34 1.86 -3.82
N TYR A 89 -6.66 0.62 -4.21
CA TYR A 89 -7.04 -0.42 -3.26
C TYR A 89 -5.94 -0.70 -2.22
N ALA A 90 -4.70 -0.88 -2.66
CA ALA A 90 -3.57 -1.13 -1.76
C ALA A 90 -3.32 0.03 -0.79
N LEU A 91 -3.41 1.28 -1.26
CA LEU A 91 -3.28 2.47 -0.41
C LEU A 91 -4.44 2.64 0.56
N ASN A 92 -5.66 2.28 0.14
CA ASN A 92 -6.83 2.31 1.00
C ASN A 92 -6.70 1.30 2.16
N GLU A 93 -6.19 0.10 1.89
CA GLU A 93 -5.84 -0.87 2.93
C GLU A 93 -4.69 -0.35 3.82
N TYR A 94 -3.68 0.28 3.22
CA TYR A 94 -2.60 0.89 3.99
C TYR A 94 -3.11 1.94 4.98
N CYS A 95 -4.02 2.81 4.55
CA CYS A 95 -4.60 3.83 5.43
C CYS A 95 -5.37 3.20 6.60
N ASN A 96 -6.06 2.07 6.36
CA ASN A 96 -6.75 1.34 7.41
C ASN A 96 -5.77 0.74 8.44
N LEU A 97 -4.64 0.20 7.98
CA LEU A 97 -3.58 -0.32 8.84
C LEU A 97 -2.94 0.80 9.67
N LEU A 98 -2.62 1.94 9.05
CA LEU A 98 -2.06 3.09 9.75
C LEU A 98 -3.00 3.64 10.82
N ALA A 99 -4.32 3.67 10.55
CA ALA A 99 -5.31 4.12 11.52
C ALA A 99 -5.42 3.22 12.77
N GLN A 100 -4.99 1.96 12.69
CA GLN A 100 -4.95 1.04 13.83
C GLN A 100 -3.70 1.24 14.71
N ASP A 101 -2.65 1.87 14.17
CA ASP A 101 -1.40 2.19 14.89
C ASP A 101 -1.59 3.47 15.73
N THR A 102 -2.31 3.33 16.84
CA THR A 102 -2.65 4.45 17.73
C THR A 102 -1.42 5.10 18.36
N ALA A 103 -0.30 4.38 18.46
CA ALA A 103 0.94 4.90 19.03
C ALA A 103 1.59 5.99 18.15
N HIS A 104 1.41 5.91 16.83
CA HIS A 104 2.05 6.84 15.88
C HIS A 104 1.06 7.68 15.08
N ILE A 105 -0.25 7.53 15.33
CA ILE A 105 -1.29 8.13 14.49
C ILE A 105 -1.19 9.65 14.40
N ASP A 106 -0.84 10.34 15.48
CA ASP A 106 -0.73 11.80 15.46
C ASP A 106 0.46 12.28 14.62
N HIS A 107 1.61 11.58 14.71
CA HIS A 107 2.76 11.88 13.87
C HIS A 107 2.45 11.66 12.38
N ILE A 108 1.79 10.54 12.07
CA ILE A 108 1.35 10.21 10.71
C ILE A 108 0.36 11.28 10.22
N ARG A 109 -0.61 11.68 11.06
CA ARG A 109 -1.58 12.72 10.72
C ARG A 109 -0.90 14.03 10.34
N THR A 110 0.04 14.51 11.16
CA THR A 110 0.78 15.75 10.86
C THR A 110 1.58 15.63 9.56
N ALA A 111 2.30 14.53 9.35
CA ALA A 111 3.11 14.32 8.15
C ALA A 111 2.24 14.27 6.88
N VAL A 112 1.13 13.55 6.95
CA VAL A 112 0.17 13.39 5.84
C VAL A 112 -0.55 14.72 5.56
N ALA A 113 -1.02 15.42 6.59
CA ALA A 113 -1.64 16.75 6.43
C ALA A 113 -0.67 17.75 5.76
N SER A 114 0.58 17.78 6.20
CA SER A 114 1.61 18.66 5.63
C SER A 114 1.95 18.32 4.19
N ALA A 115 1.87 17.04 3.79
CA ALA A 115 2.19 16.58 2.45
C ALA A 115 1.04 16.80 1.45
N LEU A 116 -0.21 16.61 1.87
CA LEU A 116 -1.37 16.76 0.98
C LEU A 116 -1.79 18.23 0.78
N GLY A 117 -1.59 19.10 1.78
CA GLY A 117 -2.00 20.50 1.70
C GLY A 117 -3.50 20.67 1.38
N SER A 118 -3.85 21.76 0.69
CA SER A 118 -5.24 22.10 0.33
C SER A 118 -5.87 21.16 -0.69
N GLU A 119 -5.05 20.54 -1.55
CA GLU A 119 -5.50 19.67 -2.65
C GLU A 119 -5.83 18.23 -2.20
N GLY A 120 -5.65 17.93 -0.92
CA GLY A 120 -5.86 16.59 -0.38
C GLY A 120 -7.29 16.06 -0.44
N LYS A 121 -8.28 16.95 -0.69
CA LYS A 121 -9.70 16.60 -0.79
C LYS A 121 -9.98 15.57 -1.88
N PHE A 122 -9.28 15.66 -3.02
CA PHE A 122 -9.45 14.70 -4.12
C PHE A 122 -8.97 13.29 -3.73
N LEU A 123 -7.87 13.19 -2.97
CA LEU A 123 -7.37 11.90 -2.49
C LEU A 123 -8.33 11.23 -1.49
N LEU A 124 -9.12 12.00 -0.73
CA LEU A 124 -10.17 11.45 0.14
C LEU A 124 -11.32 10.81 -0.65
N TYR A 125 -11.59 11.29 -1.87
CA TYR A 125 -12.59 10.67 -2.74
C TYR A 125 -12.10 9.32 -3.28
N LEU A 126 -10.82 9.25 -3.66
CA LEU A 126 -10.22 8.02 -4.18
C LEU A 126 -9.89 7.00 -3.08
N ILE A 127 -9.47 7.44 -1.90
CA ILE A 127 -8.96 6.62 -0.81
C ILE A 127 -9.80 6.93 0.45
N PRO A 128 -11.01 6.36 0.59
CA PRO A 128 -11.93 6.72 1.66
C PRO A 128 -11.38 6.44 3.08
N ASN A 129 -10.53 5.41 3.25
CA ASN A 129 -9.90 5.12 4.55
C ASN A 129 -8.91 6.20 5.00
N LEU A 130 -8.47 7.11 4.12
CA LEU A 130 -7.63 8.24 4.49
C LEU A 130 -8.34 9.18 5.49
N ARG A 131 -9.69 9.22 5.48
CA ARG A 131 -10.50 9.96 6.48
C ARG A 131 -10.27 9.48 7.91
N LYS A 132 -9.88 8.21 8.11
CA LYS A 132 -9.57 7.67 9.45
C LYS A 132 -8.29 8.29 10.03
N ILE A 133 -7.40 8.77 9.17
CA ILE A 133 -6.14 9.43 9.55
C ILE A 133 -6.35 10.94 9.65
N LEU A 134 -7.05 11.51 8.66
CA LEU A 134 -7.34 12.94 8.54
C LEU A 134 -8.84 13.22 8.73
N PRO A 135 -9.35 13.20 9.98
CA PRO A 135 -10.74 13.51 10.25
C PRO A 135 -11.06 15.00 10.05
N ASP A 136 -10.08 15.91 10.16
CA ASP A 136 -10.32 17.36 10.13
C ASP A 136 -10.37 17.98 8.73
N VAL A 137 -10.15 17.20 7.67
CA VAL A 137 -10.33 17.65 6.28
C VAL A 137 -11.83 17.62 5.88
N VAL A 138 -12.72 17.58 6.87
CA VAL A 138 -14.18 17.49 6.73
C VAL A 138 -14.72 18.67 5.94
N ASP A 139 -15.44 18.27 4.89
CA ASP A 139 -16.59 18.93 4.28
C ASP A 139 -16.64 20.44 4.35
N ASP A 140 -16.23 21.06 3.24
CA ASP A 140 -17.03 22.15 2.72
C ASP A 140 -18.31 21.48 2.15
N GLN A 141 -19.29 21.19 3.02
CA GLN A 141 -20.65 21.02 2.54
C GLN A 141 -20.94 22.31 1.77
N PRO A 142 -21.39 22.27 0.50
CA PRO A 142 -21.92 23.48 -0.11
C PRO A 142 -23.02 23.95 0.84
N SER A 143 -22.80 25.11 1.44
CA SER A 143 -23.81 25.82 2.21
C SER A 143 -25.05 25.84 1.34
N ALA A 144 -26.05 25.04 1.73
CA ALA A 144 -27.37 25.09 1.15
C ALA A 144 -27.98 26.43 1.56
N ASP A 145 -27.55 27.49 0.89
CA ASP A 145 -28.22 28.77 0.89
C ASP A 145 -29.33 28.69 -0.17
N VAL A 146 -30.35 27.92 0.17
CA VAL A 146 -31.67 27.99 -0.47
C VAL A 146 -32.65 28.42 0.61
N SER A 147 -32.42 29.63 1.13
CA SER A 147 -33.46 30.38 1.81
C SER A 147 -33.47 31.80 1.26
N GLY A 148 -34.39 32.03 0.30
CA GLY A 148 -34.88 33.37 -0.04
C GLY A 148 -34.42 33.93 -1.39
N MET A 149 -35.25 33.73 -2.40
CA MET A 149 -35.76 34.77 -3.33
C MET A 149 -36.66 34.06 -4.35
N GLU A 150 -37.91 33.81 -3.97
CA GLU A 150 -39.09 34.62 -4.28
C GLU A 150 -39.54 34.56 -5.75
N LEU A 151 -40.80 34.15 -5.87
CA LEU A 151 -41.62 34.09 -7.07
C LEU A 151 -41.75 35.48 -7.69
N GLN A 152 -41.47 35.61 -8.99
CA GLN A 152 -42.28 36.38 -9.96
C GLN A 152 -42.15 35.76 -11.35
#